data_AF-D1W836-F1
#
_entry.id   AF-D1W836-F1
#
_cell.length_a   1.000
_cell.length_b   1.000
_cell.length_c   1.000
_cell.angle_alpha   90.00
_cell.angle_beta   90.00
_cell.angle_gamma   90.00
#
_symmetry.space_group_name_H-M   'P 1'
#
loop_
_entity.id
_entity.type
_entity.pdbx_description
1 polymer ?
#
loop_
_entity_poly.entity_id
_entity_poly.type
_entity_poly.pdbx_seq_one_letter_code
_entity_poly.pdbx_strand_id
1 'polypeptide(L)'
;MGLFSTFSNVNKINILLKQIEPKIQAIEYEANSLYPNKNRVITECRTIAVLMSEIMDIADSASNSVKLAPYYLFGRKMSLIQISMAIAALIEACENSD
;
A
#
# COMPACT_ATOMS: atom_id res chain seq x y z
N MET A 1 -27.01 2.24 -11.67
CA MET A 1 -25.56 2.23 -11.96
C MET A 1 -24.82 2.09 -10.65
N GLY A 2 -24.25 0.93 -10.28
CA GLY A 2 -23.67 0.81 -8.93
C GLY A 2 -22.82 -0.43 -8.63
N LEU A 3 -23.07 -1.56 -9.28
CA LEU A 3 -22.28 -2.78 -9.05
C LEU A 3 -20.98 -2.77 -9.88
N PHE A 4 -21.04 -2.42 -11.16
CA PHE A 4 -19.86 -2.40 -12.04
C PHE A 4 -18.77 -1.42 -11.60
N SER A 5 -19.15 -0.24 -11.08
CA SER A 5 -18.21 0.74 -10.52
C SER A 5 -17.55 0.24 -9.24
N THR A 6 -18.32 -0.43 -8.36
CA THR A 6 -17.80 -1.05 -7.12
C THR A 6 -16.77 -2.14 -7.44
N PHE A 7 -17.08 -3.06 -8.35
CA PHE A 7 -16.14 -4.11 -8.78
C PHE A 7 -14.89 -3.53 -9.46
N SER A 8 -15.05 -2.50 -10.30
CA SER A 8 -13.92 -1.81 -10.95
C SER A 8 -12.99 -1.16 -9.93
N ASN A 9 -13.54 -0.46 -8.93
CA ASN A 9 -12.76 0.19 -7.89
C ASN A 9 -12.03 -0.81 -6.99
N VAL A 10 -12.69 -1.91 -6.59
CA VAL A 10 -12.04 -3.00 -5.83
C VAL A 10 -10.89 -3.61 -6.64
N ASN A 11 -11.08 -3.83 -7.94
CA ASN A 11 -10.01 -4.35 -8.80
C ASN A 11 -8.84 -3.37 -8.93
N LYS A 12 -9.10 -2.08 -9.11
CA LYS A 12 -8.06 -1.04 -9.14
C LYS A 12 -7.24 -1.02 -7.86
N ILE A 13 -7.91 -1.03 -6.70
CA ILE A 13 -7.23 -1.07 -5.41
C ILE A 13 -6.37 -2.34 -5.29
N ASN A 14 -6.87 -3.51 -5.68
CA ASN A 14 -6.08 -4.74 -5.68
C ASN A 14 -4.84 -4.67 -6.59
N ILE A 15 -4.95 -3.99 -7.74
CA ILE A 15 -3.80 -3.76 -8.63
C ILE A 15 -2.77 -2.85 -7.96
N LEU A 16 -3.20 -1.75 -7.35
CA LEU A 16 -2.32 -0.82 -6.64
C LEU A 16 -1.63 -1.51 -5.45
N LEU A 17 -2.37 -2.31 -4.68
CA LEU A 17 -1.80 -3.10 -3.58
C LEU A 17 -0.74 -4.10 -4.06
N LYS A 18 -0.97 -4.76 -5.20
CA LYS A 18 0.04 -5.63 -5.82
C LYS A 18 1.29 -4.87 -6.27
N GLN A 19 1.19 -3.57 -6.59
CA GLN A 19 2.36 -2.75 -6.90
C GLN A 19 3.13 -2.33 -5.64
N ILE A 20 2.48 -2.28 -4.47
CA ILE A 20 3.13 -1.98 -3.19
C ILE A 20 4.00 -3.17 -2.72
N GLU A 21 3.57 -4.41 -2.94
CA GLU A 21 4.30 -5.62 -2.54
C GLU A 21 5.80 -5.63 -2.95
N PRO A 22 6.18 -5.46 -4.23
CA PRO A 22 7.59 -5.47 -4.62
C PRO A 22 8.38 -4.29 -4.03
N LYS A 23 7.72 -3.18 -3.67
CA LYS A 23 8.37 -2.02 -3.05
C LYS A 23 8.72 -2.28 -1.60
N ILE A 24 7.81 -2.91 -0.86
CA ILE A 24 8.07 -3.37 0.51
C ILE A 24 9.21 -4.39 0.50
N GLN A 25 9.21 -5.34 -0.45
CA GLN A 25 10.32 -6.29 -0.60
C GLN A 25 11.65 -5.61 -0.90
N ALA A 26 11.66 -4.55 -1.73
CA ALA A 26 12.87 -3.78 -1.99
C ALA A 26 13.39 -3.10 -0.72
N ILE A 27 12.50 -2.57 0.13
CA ILE A 27 12.86 -1.98 1.42
C ILE A 27 13.42 -3.04 2.38
N GLU A 28 12.76 -4.19 2.49
CA GLU A 28 13.26 -5.30 3.32
C GLU A 28 14.62 -5.81 2.85
N TYR A 29 14.82 -5.90 1.53
CA TYR A 29 16.12 -6.28 0.95
C TYR A 29 17.21 -5.27 1.33
N GLU A 30 16.93 -3.97 1.21
CA GLU A 30 17.87 -2.92 1.59
C GLU A 30 18.13 -2.90 3.11
N ALA A 31 17.11 -3.14 3.94
CA ALA A 31 17.24 -3.20 5.40
C ALA A 31 18.15 -4.36 5.87
N ASN A 32 18.21 -5.46 5.10
CA ASN A 32 19.08 -6.61 5.37
C ASN A 32 20.41 -6.57 4.60
N SER A 33 20.65 -5.52 3.79
CA SER A 33 21.88 -5.39 3.01
C SER A 33 23.08 -5.03 3.88
N LEU A 34 24.26 -5.53 3.52
CA LEU A 34 25.52 -5.18 4.17
C LEU A 34 25.89 -3.69 3.99
N TYR A 35 25.38 -3.08 2.91
CA TYR A 35 25.56 -1.66 2.56
C TYR A 35 24.21 -1.07 2.14
N PRO A 36 23.35 -0.66 3.11
CA PRO A 36 22.00 -0.20 2.82
C PRO A 36 22.01 1.15 2.10
N ASN A 37 21.26 1.25 1.00
CA ASN A 37 21.06 2.53 0.32
C ASN A 37 19.84 3.26 0.91
N LYS A 38 20.08 4.11 1.92
CA LYS A 38 19.03 4.92 2.57
C LYS A 38 18.19 5.73 1.57
N ASN A 39 18.80 6.33 0.55
CA ASN A 39 18.08 7.12 -0.47
C ASN A 39 17.09 6.26 -1.26
N ARG A 40 17.45 5.00 -1.54
CA ARG A 40 16.56 4.05 -2.21
C ARG A 40 15.39 3.66 -1.30
N VAL A 41 15.65 3.36 -0.03
CA VAL A 41 14.60 3.08 0.97
C VAL A 41 13.62 4.23 1.09
N ILE A 42 14.10 5.47 1.25
CA ILE A 42 13.26 6.67 1.32
C ILE A 42 12.43 6.85 0.06
N THR A 43 13.02 6.62 -1.13
CA THR A 43 12.31 6.75 -2.41
C THR A 43 11.19 5.71 -2.54
N GLU A 44 11.46 4.46 -2.18
CA GLU A 44 10.43 3.41 -2.20
C GLU A 44 9.34 3.68 -1.17
N CYS A 45 9.68 4.10 0.05
CA CYS A 45 8.73 4.48 1.09
C CYS A 45 7.81 5.64 0.64
N ARG A 46 8.37 6.70 0.02
CA ARG A 46 7.58 7.78 -0.58
C ARG A 46 6.67 7.28 -1.70
N THR A 47 7.14 6.35 -2.53
CA THR A 47 6.31 5.80 -3.60
C THR A 47 5.15 4.98 -3.04
N ILE A 48 5.39 4.18 -1.98
CA ILE A 48 4.33 3.45 -1.28
C ILE A 48 3.31 4.43 -0.69
N ALA A 49 3.77 5.53 -0.08
CA ALA A 49 2.88 6.57 0.46
C ALA A 49 1.94 7.16 -0.62
N VAL A 50 2.48 7.46 -1.80
CA VAL A 50 1.68 7.96 -2.95
C VAL A 50 0.66 6.91 -3.41
N LEU A 51 1.06 5.66 -3.58
CA LEU A 51 0.16 4.58 -3.98
C LEU A 51 -0.95 4.36 -2.94
N MET A 52 -0.61 4.49 -1.65
CA MET A 52 -1.58 4.31 -0.59
C MET A 52 -2.56 5.48 -0.47
N SER A 53 -2.10 6.71 -0.76
CA SER A 53 -2.99 7.86 -0.92
C SER A 53 -3.98 7.64 -2.06
N GLU A 54 -3.51 7.17 -3.22
CA GLU A 54 -4.38 6.90 -4.37
C GLU A 54 -5.42 5.80 -4.07
N ILE A 55 -5.01 4.75 -3.34
CA ILE A 55 -5.92 3.70 -2.86
C ILE A 55 -7.02 4.30 -1.97
N MET A 56 -6.65 5.16 -1.03
CA MET A 56 -7.59 5.80 -0.11
C MET A 56 -8.52 6.78 -0.84
N ASP A 57 -8.02 7.54 -1.81
CA ASP A 57 -8.82 8.44 -2.65
C ASP A 57 -9.87 7.67 -3.46
N ILE A 58 -9.48 6.52 -4.03
CA ILE A 58 -10.42 5.61 -4.72
C ILE A 58 -11.43 5.05 -3.72
N ALA A 59 -11.00 4.63 -2.54
CA ALA A 59 -11.90 4.09 -1.52
C ALA A 59 -12.88 5.15 -1.01
N ASP A 60 -12.45 6.40 -0.83
CA ASP A 60 -13.26 7.52 -0.34
C ASP A 60 -14.25 8.05 -1.36
N SER A 61 -13.86 8.09 -2.63
CA SER A 61 -14.76 8.40 -3.74
C SER A 61 -15.72 7.24 -4.09
N ALA A 62 -15.45 6.03 -3.58
CA ALA A 62 -16.27 4.85 -3.80
C ALA A 62 -17.37 4.64 -2.75
N SER A 63 -18.26 3.68 -3.03
CA SER A 63 -19.29 3.24 -2.08
C SER A 63 -18.70 2.52 -0.86
N ASN A 64 -19.41 2.54 0.27
CA ASN A 64 -19.00 1.87 1.51
C ASN A 64 -18.66 0.37 1.35
N SER A 65 -19.26 -0.31 0.37
CA SER A 65 -18.93 -1.70 0.02
C SER A 65 -17.46 -1.88 -0.41
N VAL A 66 -16.85 -0.88 -1.05
CA VAL A 66 -15.42 -0.90 -1.44
C VAL A 66 -14.53 -0.73 -0.19
N LYS A 67 -14.92 0.15 0.74
CA LYS A 67 -14.19 0.37 2.00
C LYS A 67 -14.19 -0.87 2.89
N LEU A 68 -15.31 -1.59 2.92
CA LEU A 68 -15.52 -2.80 3.72
C LEU A 68 -15.09 -4.09 3.01
N ALA A 69 -14.70 -4.01 1.73
CA ALA A 69 -14.24 -5.18 1.00
C ALA A 69 -12.92 -5.69 1.59
N PRO A 70 -12.70 -7.02 1.58
CA PRO A 70 -11.40 -7.57 1.91
C PRO A 70 -10.42 -7.40 0.76
N TYR A 71 -9.20 -7.03 1.08
CA TYR A 71 -8.10 -6.90 0.14
C TYR A 71 -6.98 -7.87 0.46
N TYR A 72 -6.07 -8.07 -0.48
CA TYR A 72 -4.93 -8.96 -0.32
C TYR A 72 -3.63 -8.18 -0.43
N LEU A 73 -2.77 -8.35 0.56
CA LEU A 73 -1.39 -7.87 0.56
C LEU A 73 -0.49 -9.04 0.96
N PHE A 74 0.48 -9.39 0.12
CA PHE A 74 1.33 -10.58 0.24
C PHE A 74 0.53 -11.89 0.42
N GLY A 75 -0.59 -12.00 -0.29
CA GLY A 75 -1.50 -13.15 -0.18
C GLY A 75 -2.26 -13.24 1.15
N ARG A 76 -2.08 -12.29 2.08
CA ARG A 76 -2.84 -12.20 3.32
C ARG A 76 -4.05 -11.30 3.15
N LYS A 77 -5.21 -11.80 3.57
CA LYS A 77 -6.48 -11.07 3.56
C LYS A 77 -6.49 -10.03 4.69
N MET A 78 -6.63 -8.76 4.35
CA MET A 78 -6.66 -7.64 5.30
C MET A 78 -7.69 -6.59 4.88
N SER A 79 -8.13 -5.74 5.82
CA SER A 79 -8.94 -4.56 5.50
C SER A 79 -8.06 -3.40 5.02
N LEU A 80 -8.62 -2.43 4.28
CA LEU A 80 -7.86 -1.24 3.86
C LEU A 80 -7.27 -0.47 5.04
N ILE A 81 -7.99 -0.42 6.16
CA ILE A 81 -7.54 0.23 7.38
C ILE A 81 -6.33 -0.50 7.97
N GLN A 82 -6.34 -1.84 7.99
CA GLN A 82 -5.19 -2.62 8.45
C GLN A 82 -3.98 -2.40 7.55
N ILE A 83 -4.19 -2.38 6.23
CA ILE A 83 -3.12 -2.14 5.26
C ILE A 83 -2.57 -0.72 5.40
N SER A 84 -3.43 0.29 5.55
CA SER A 84 -3.00 1.68 5.71
C SER A 84 -2.21 1.87 7.01
N MET A 85 -2.62 1.25 8.11
CA MET A 85 -1.87 1.28 9.37
C MET A 85 -0.50 0.60 9.24
N ALA A 86 -0.43 -0.57 8.60
CA ALA A 86 0.83 -1.27 8.37
C ALA A 86 1.80 -0.46 7.50
N ILE A 87 1.29 0.18 6.44
CA ILE A 87 2.09 1.03 5.57
C ILE A 87 2.53 2.32 6.27
N ALA A 88 1.66 2.94 7.06
CA ALA A 88 2.01 4.14 7.83
C ALA A 88 3.15 3.84 8.81
N ALA A 89 3.09 2.71 9.52
CA ALA A 89 4.17 2.27 10.41
C ALA A 89 5.48 2.01 9.66
N LEU A 90 5.41 1.46 8.44
CA LEU A 90 6.58 1.26 7.59
C LEU A 90 7.20 2.59 7.12
N ILE A 91 6.37 3.57 6.74
CA ILE A 91 6.83 4.91 6.36
C ILE A 91 7.47 5.62 7.56
N GLU A 92 6.85 5.55 8.73
CA GLU A 92 7.40 6.12 9.96
C GLU A 92 8.73 5.46 10.34
N ALA A 93 8.86 4.15 10.18
CA ALA A 93 10.13 3.46 10.37
C ALA A 93 11.22 3.91 9.36
N CYS A 94 10.83 4.16 8.10
CA CYS A 94 11.71 4.73 7.08
C CYS A 94 12.18 6.15 7.45
N GLU A 95 11.28 7.01 7.91
CA GLU A 95 11.60 8.41 8.27
C GLU A 95 12.46 8.51 9.53
N ASN A 96 12.26 7.62 10.50
CA ASN A 96 13.09 7.55 11.71
C ASN A 96 14.47 6.90 11.48
N SER A 97 14.73 6.36 10.29
CA SER A 97 16.01 5.74 9.92
C SER A 97 17.02 6.74 9.35
N ASP A 98 16.69 8.03 9.29
CA ASP A 98 17.61 9.11 8.90
C ASP A 98 18.67 9.39 9.98
#